data_AF-A0AAW1JXZ6-F1
#
_entry.id   AF-A0AAW1JXZ6-F1
#
_cell.length_a   1.000
_cell.length_b   1.000
_cell.length_c   1.000
_cell.angle_alpha   90.00
_cell.angle_beta   90.00
_cell.angle_gamma   90.00
#
_symmetry.space_group_name_H-M   'P 1'
#
loop_
_entity.id
_entity.type
_entity.pdbx_description
1 polymer ?
#
loop_
_entity_poly.entity_id
_entity_poly.type
_entity_poly.pdbx_seq_one_letter_code
_entity_poly.pdbx_strand_id
1 'polypeptide(L)'
;MLEAYKRGFDSSIATTFNIFPQLGVKIHKYVFSGRADEAKPLQEKLTKAVAGISKYGSWVQTMKEAMILFTPFDVGPPRDPIIRLSSAQINNMAENVKILKI
;
A
#
# COMPACT_ATOMS: atom_id res chain seq x y z
N MET A 1 -8.87 3.33 5.60
CA MET A 1 -8.96 4.78 5.89
C MET A 1 -10.36 5.34 5.58
N LEU A 2 -11.01 4.96 4.47
CA LEU A 2 -12.36 5.42 4.11
C LEU A 2 -13.37 5.39 5.27
N GLU A 3 -13.56 4.24 5.90
CA GLU A 3 -14.53 4.10 6.99
C GLU A 3 -14.15 4.89 8.25
N ALA A 4 -12.86 5.14 8.48
CA ALA A 4 -12.42 6.00 9.57
C ALA A 4 -12.77 7.46 9.29
N TYR A 5 -12.54 7.94 8.06
CA TYR A 5 -12.92 9.30 7.65
C TYR A 5 -14.42 9.55 7.75
N LYS A 6 -15.25 8.57 7.38
CA LYS A 6 -16.72 8.63 7.57
C LYS A 6 -17.15 8.73 9.04
N ARG A 7 -16.26 8.36 9.98
CA ARG A 7 -16.50 8.40 11.43
C ARG A 7 -15.87 9.62 12.11
N GLY A 8 -15.39 10.59 11.34
CA GLY A 8 -14.85 11.85 11.87
C GLY A 8 -13.34 11.89 12.06
N PHE A 9 -12.59 10.87 11.63
CA PHE A 9 -11.13 11.00 11.55
C PHE A 9 -10.77 11.97 10.42
N ASP A 10 -9.88 12.91 10.69
CA ASP A 10 -9.45 13.95 9.75
C ASP A 10 -8.13 13.62 9.03
N SER A 11 -7.40 12.63 9.52
CA SER A 11 -6.04 12.33 9.08
C SER A 11 -5.75 10.83 9.14
N SER A 12 -4.70 10.41 8.43
CA SER A 12 -4.22 9.03 8.53
C SER A 12 -2.72 8.97 8.34
N ILE A 13 -2.09 8.06 9.08
CA ILE A 13 -0.66 7.74 8.99
C ILE A 13 -0.58 6.27 8.59
N ALA A 14 -0.01 6.00 7.42
CA ALA A 14 0.15 4.64 6.92
C ALA A 14 1.44 4.49 6.13
N THR A 15 2.19 3.40 6.39
CA THR A 15 3.41 3.04 5.64
C THR A 15 3.15 2.98 4.14
N THR A 16 1.97 2.52 3.75
CA THR A 16 1.56 2.27 2.37
C THR A 16 1.47 3.54 1.52
N PHE A 17 1.37 4.72 2.14
CA PHE A 17 1.42 6.00 1.41
C PHE A 17 2.81 6.35 0.89
N ASN A 18 3.87 5.72 1.38
CA ASN A 18 5.18 5.84 0.75
C ASN A 18 5.21 5.15 -0.62
N ILE A 19 4.39 4.11 -0.80
CA ILE A 19 4.37 3.27 -2.01
C ILE A 19 3.28 3.76 -2.98
N PHE A 20 2.06 4.02 -2.47
CA PHE A 20 0.90 4.42 -3.27
C PHE A 20 0.24 5.70 -2.72
N PRO A 21 0.96 6.83 -2.65
CA PRO A 21 0.43 8.07 -2.06
C PRO A 21 -0.86 8.53 -2.74
N GLN A 22 -0.98 8.30 -4.05
CA GLN A 22 -2.06 8.88 -4.85
C GLN A 22 -3.42 8.25 -4.54
N LEU A 23 -3.43 7.00 -4.09
CA LEU A 23 -4.64 6.36 -3.59
C LEU A 23 -5.10 7.02 -2.29
N GLY A 24 -4.17 7.23 -1.34
CA GLY A 24 -4.47 7.90 -0.07
C GLY A 24 -5.00 9.33 -0.25
N VAL A 25 -4.31 10.13 -1.06
CA VAL A 25 -4.71 11.52 -1.37
C VAL A 25 -6.09 11.58 -2.04
N LYS A 26 -6.35 10.71 -3.03
CA LYS A 26 -7.65 10.68 -3.72
C LYS A 26 -8.77 10.21 -2.79
N ILE A 27 -8.56 9.17 -1.99
CA ILE A 27 -9.53 8.69 -1.00
C ILE A 27 -9.90 9.82 -0.03
N HIS A 28 -8.88 10.50 0.53
CA HIS A 28 -9.09 11.65 1.39
C HIS A 28 -9.90 12.73 0.67
N LYS A 29 -9.46 13.19 -0.51
CA LYS A 29 -10.16 14.21 -1.30
C LYS A 29 -11.62 13.86 -1.56
N TYR A 30 -11.92 12.62 -1.94
CA TYR A 30 -13.28 12.18 -2.22
C TYR A 30 -14.15 12.19 -0.97
N VAL A 31 -13.67 11.67 0.16
CA VAL A 31 -14.46 11.67 1.40
C VAL A 31 -14.75 13.08 1.89
N PHE A 32 -13.73 13.95 1.93
CA PHE A 32 -13.88 15.33 2.40
C PHE A 32 -14.58 16.27 1.40
N SER A 33 -14.86 15.81 0.18
CA SER A 33 -15.72 16.52 -0.77
C SER A 33 -17.14 15.95 -0.84
N GLY A 34 -17.55 15.12 0.12
CA GLY A 34 -18.88 14.52 0.16
C GLY A 34 -19.12 13.40 -0.86
N ARG A 35 -18.05 12.89 -1.49
CA ARG A 35 -18.09 11.91 -2.59
C ARG A 35 -17.51 10.57 -2.14
N ALA A 36 -17.90 10.12 -0.95
CA ALA A 36 -17.33 8.92 -0.31
C ALA A 36 -17.52 7.64 -1.15
N ASP A 37 -18.58 7.55 -1.94
CA ASP A 37 -18.81 6.40 -2.82
C ASP A 37 -17.75 6.30 -3.93
N GLU A 38 -17.24 7.43 -4.44
CA GLU A 38 -16.12 7.46 -5.40
C GLU A 38 -14.81 6.99 -4.75
N ALA A 39 -14.68 7.10 -3.42
CA ALA A 39 -13.50 6.64 -2.67
C ALA A 39 -13.48 5.13 -2.46
N LYS A 40 -14.64 4.46 -2.50
CA LYS A 40 -14.78 3.02 -2.24
C LYS A 40 -13.91 2.15 -3.17
N PRO A 41 -13.99 2.28 -4.52
CA PRO A 41 -13.14 1.46 -5.40
C PRO A 41 -11.65 1.74 -5.20
N LEU A 42 -11.26 2.97 -4.84
CA LEU A 42 -9.86 3.29 -4.53
C LEU A 42 -9.40 2.64 -3.23
N GLN A 43 -10.25 2.64 -2.20
CA GLN A 43 -9.97 1.96 -0.95
C GLN A 43 -9.86 0.45 -1.16
N GLU A 44 -10.73 -0.16 -1.97
CA GLU A 44 -10.65 -1.57 -2.32
C GLU A 44 -9.36 -1.90 -3.08
N LYS A 45 -8.95 -1.03 -4.02
CA LYS A 45 -7.69 -1.17 -4.75
C LYS A 45 -6.49 -1.11 -3.81
N LEU A 46 -6.46 -0.13 -2.89
CA LEU A 46 -5.42 -0.03 -1.86
C LEU A 46 -5.42 -1.27 -0.95
N THR A 47 -6.59 -1.74 -0.51
CA THR A 47 -6.70 -2.95 0.32
C THR A 47 -6.15 -4.17 -0.39
N LYS A 48 -6.49 -4.37 -1.67
CA LYS A 48 -5.96 -5.47 -2.50
C LYS A 48 -4.44 -5.38 -2.67
N ALA A 49 -3.91 -4.18 -2.87
CA ALA A 49 -2.46 -3.94 -2.96
C ALA A 49 -1.75 -4.37 -1.67
N VAL A 50 -2.25 -3.89 -0.53
CA VAL A 50 -1.66 -4.18 0.79
C VAL A 50 -1.76 -5.67 1.13
N ALA A 51 -2.89 -6.32 0.85
CA ALA A 51 -3.03 -7.75 1.02
C ALA A 51 -2.08 -8.53 0.09
N GLY A 52 -1.94 -8.08 -1.16
CA GLY A 52 -1.01 -8.64 -2.14
C GLY A 52 0.45 -8.53 -1.72
N ILE A 53 0.85 -7.45 -1.04
CA ILE A 53 2.20 -7.25 -0.51
C ILE A 53 2.43 -8.07 0.76
N SER A 54 1.54 -7.91 1.75
CA SER A 54 1.74 -8.44 3.11
C SER A 54 1.65 -9.96 3.21
N LYS A 55 1.03 -10.66 2.25
CA LYS A 55 0.93 -12.13 2.27
C LYS A 55 2.28 -12.87 2.13
N TYR A 56 3.36 -12.18 1.75
CA TYR A 56 4.65 -12.81 1.46
C TYR A 56 5.62 -12.89 2.64
N GLY A 57 5.37 -12.17 3.72
CA GLY A 57 6.28 -12.09 4.86
C GLY A 57 5.86 -11.04 5.88
N SER A 58 6.79 -10.63 6.74
CA SER A 58 6.51 -9.62 7.77
C SER A 58 6.26 -8.23 7.18
N TRP A 59 5.65 -7.34 7.96
CA TRP A 59 5.26 -6.01 7.48
C TRP A 59 6.45 -5.18 6.95
N VAL A 60 7.50 -5.01 7.76
CA VAL A 60 8.66 -4.20 7.35
C VAL A 60 9.39 -4.83 6.16
N GLN A 61 9.57 -6.15 6.20
CA GLN A 61 10.17 -6.92 5.11
C GLN A 61 9.44 -6.70 3.78
N THR A 62 8.12 -6.94 3.76
CA THR A 62 7.32 -6.84 2.52
C THR A 62 7.18 -5.40 2.04
N MET A 63 7.04 -4.43 2.94
CA MET A 63 6.92 -3.01 2.56
C MET A 63 8.21 -2.44 2.01
N LYS A 64 9.39 -2.84 2.50
CA LYS A 64 10.67 -2.40 1.92
C LYS A 64 10.86 -2.95 0.50
N GLU A 65 10.55 -4.23 0.27
CA GLU A 65 10.60 -4.80 -1.09
C GLU A 65 9.58 -4.14 -2.02
N ALA A 66 8.36 -3.88 -1.53
CA ALA A 66 7.34 -3.17 -2.30
C ALA A 66 7.77 -1.72 -2.64
N MET A 67 8.45 -1.03 -1.73
CA MET A 67 8.99 0.30 -2.00
C MET A 67 10.00 0.27 -3.16
N ILE A 68 10.91 -0.72 -3.16
CA ILE A 68 11.88 -0.93 -4.25
C ILE A 68 11.17 -1.27 -5.57
N LEU A 69 10.11 -2.09 -5.52
CA LEU A 69 9.40 -2.56 -6.72
C LEU A 69 8.52 -1.51 -7.39
N PHE A 70 7.86 -0.64 -6.61
CA PHE A 70 6.79 0.23 -7.10
C PHE A 70 7.13 1.72 -7.03
N THR A 71 8.34 2.07 -6.60
CA THR A 71 8.82 3.44 -6.55
C THR A 71 10.25 3.51 -7.11
N PRO A 72 10.77 4.70 -7.46
CA PRO A 72 12.14 4.83 -7.94
C PRO A 72 13.20 4.74 -6.83
N PHE A 73 12.81 4.46 -5.58
CA PHE A 73 13.71 4.50 -4.43
C PHE A 73 14.17 3.12 -4.00
N ASP A 74 15.49 2.92 -3.98
CA ASP A 74 16.10 1.78 -3.29
C ASP A 74 16.28 2.10 -1.80
N VAL A 75 15.44 1.49 -0.96
CA VAL A 75 15.49 1.67 0.51
C VAL A 75 16.39 0.65 1.21
N GLY A 76 17.11 -0.19 0.44
CA GLY A 76 18.01 -1.21 0.94
C GLY A 76 17.31 -2.35 1.69
N PRO A 77 18.06 -3.34 2.18
CA PRO A 77 17.51 -4.45 2.93
C PRO A 77 16.92 -4.03 4.28
N PRO A 78 15.97 -4.79 4.84
CA PRO A 78 15.65 -4.67 6.26
C PRO A 78 16.90 -5.00 7.09
N ARG A 79 16.97 -4.44 8.31
CA ARG A 79 18.02 -4.75 9.28
C ARG A 79 17.65 -6.02 10.05
N ASP A 80 18.66 -6.76 10.48
CA ASP A 80 18.49 -7.89 11.39
C ASP A 80 17.63 -7.52 12.61
N PRO A 81 16.79 -8.45 13.10
CA PRO A 81 16.69 -9.86 12.70
C PRO A 81 15.80 -10.13 11.46
N ILE A 82 15.32 -9.07 10.78
CA ILE A 82 14.43 -9.21 9.63
C ILE A 82 15.26 -9.44 8.36
N ILE A 83 15.03 -10.58 7.70
CA ILE A 83 15.72 -10.95 6.47
C ILE A 83 14.95 -10.54 5.20
N ARG A 84 15.61 -10.55 4.04
CA ARG A 84 14.98 -10.28 2.73
C ARG A 84 13.96 -11.36 2.37
N LEU A 85 13.08 -11.03 1.43
CA LEU A 85 12.29 -12.04 0.73
C LEU A 85 13.18 -12.79 -0.28
N SER A 86 12.83 -14.03 -0.58
CA SER A 86 13.46 -14.74 -1.70
C SER A 86 13.09 -14.08 -3.04
N SER A 87 13.94 -14.23 -4.05
CA SER A 87 13.66 -13.70 -5.41
C SER A 87 12.33 -14.20 -5.97
N ALA A 88 11.95 -15.45 -5.69
CA ALA A 88 10.66 -16.00 -6.09
C ALA A 88 9.48 -15.27 -5.42
N GLN A 89 9.57 -14.98 -4.12
CA GLN A 89 8.55 -14.19 -3.42
C GLN A 89 8.46 -12.76 -3.95
N ILE A 90 9.59 -12.12 -4.25
CA ILE A 90 9.65 -10.77 -4.81
C ILE A 90 8.98 -10.73 -6.20
N ASN A 91 9.30 -11.68 -7.08
CA ASN A 91 8.70 -11.77 -8.41
C ASN A 91 7.18 -12.00 -8.33
N ASN A 92 6.75 -12.95 -7.49
CA ASN A 92 5.33 -13.23 -7.28
C ASN A 92 4.57 -12.03 -6.67
N MET A 93 5.22 -11.26 -5.78
CA MET A 93 4.66 -10.01 -5.24
C MET A 93 4.47 -8.98 -6.35
N ALA A 94 5.51 -8.78 -7.17
CA ALA A 94 5.49 -7.83 -8.26
C ALA A 94 4.33 -8.12 -9.22
N GLU A 95 4.18 -9.36 -9.65
CA GLU A 95 3.10 -9.79 -10.56
C GLU A 95 1.72 -9.53 -9.95
N ASN A 96 1.49 -10.00 -8.71
CA ASN A 96 0.18 -9.88 -8.06
C ASN A 96 -0.29 -8.43 -7.89
N VAL A 97 0.64 -7.51 -7.61
CA VAL A 97 0.29 -6.11 -7.41
C VAL A 97 0.23 -5.35 -8.74
N LYS A 98 1.10 -5.66 -9.72
CA LYS A 98 1.08 -5.01 -11.06
C LYS A 98 -0.26 -5.22 -11.78
N ILE A 99 -0.90 -6.36 -11.61
CA ILE A 99 -2.23 -6.64 -12.20
C ILE A 99 -3.30 -5.65 -11.72
N LEU A 100 -3.11 -5.04 -10.55
CA LEU A 100 -4.03 -4.03 -10.01
C LEU A 100 -3.92 -2.67 -10.74
N LYS A 101 -2.90 -2.45 -11.59
CA LYS A 101 -2.68 -1.23 -12.37
C LYS A 101 -2.78 0.04 -11.53
N ILE A 102 -2.10 0.08 -10.38
CA ILE A 102 -2.17 1.15 -9.38
C ILE A 102 -1.60 2.46 -9.91
#